data_AF-A0A1B8P392-F1
#
_entry.id   AF-A0A1B8P392-F1
#
_cell.length_a   1.000
_cell.length_b   1.000
_cell.length_c   1.000
_cell.angle_alpha   90.00
_cell.angle_beta   90.00
_cell.angle_gamma   90.00
#
_symmetry.space_group_name_H-M   'P 1'
#
loop_
_entity.id
_entity.type
_entity.pdbx_description
1 polymer ?
#
loop_
_entity_poly.entity_id
_entity_poly.type
_entity_poly.pdbx_seq_one_letter_code
_entity_poly.pdbx_strand_id
1 'polypeptide(L)' 'MGCQTGFYVAMINHDDYDGVLALLEGTLKDVLEAEEVPACNEMQCGWAASHSLEGAKELARDLLAKRDEWTQVFA' A
#
# COMPACT_ATOMS: atom_id res chain seq x y z
N MET A 1 -1.05 6.30 8.67
CA MET A 1 -1.10 7.63 9.34
C MET A 1 -1.82 7.47 10.66
N GLY A 2 -1.63 8.38 11.63
CA GLY A 2 -2.25 8.25 12.96
C GLY A 2 -3.79 8.22 12.94
N CYS A 3 -4.42 8.84 11.93
CA CYS A 3 -5.86 8.81 11.70
C CYS A 3 -6.38 7.56 10.98
N GLN A 4 -5.51 6.62 10.61
CA GLN A 4 -5.85 5.34 9.96
C GLN A 4 -6.48 5.43 8.55
N THR A 5 -6.37 6.56 7.85
CA THR A 5 -6.97 6.75 6.51
C THR A 5 -6.00 6.70 5.34
N GLY A 6 -4.72 6.42 5.58
CA GLY A 6 -3.72 6.38 4.50
C GLY A 6 -2.27 6.28 4.97
N PHE A 7 -1.35 6.46 4.02
CA PHE A 7 0.10 6.37 4.20
C PHE A 7 0.80 7.57 3.56
N TYR A 8 1.96 7.94 4.09
CA TYR A 8 2.87 8.87 3.41
C TYR A 8 3.93 8.07 2.67
N VAL A 9 4.24 8.47 1.44
CA VAL A 9 5.36 7.95 0.64
C VAL A 9 6.37 9.08 0.49
N ALA A 10 7.61 8.84 0.86
CA ALA A 10 8.70 9.81 0.75
C ALA A 10 9.72 9.31 -0.28
N MET A 11 10.05 10.18 -1.24
CA MET A 11 11.00 9.89 -2.30
C MET A 11 12.19 10.84 -2.20
N ILE A 12 13.37 10.38 -2.62
CA ILE A 12 14.60 11.18 -2.64
C ILE A 12 14.98 11.38 -4.11
N ASN A 13 15.17 12.64 -4.52
CA ASN A 13 15.58 13.01 -5.89
C ASN A 13 14.68 12.40 -6.99
N HIS A 14 13.37 12.33 -6.75
CA HIS A 14 12.39 11.84 -7.71
C HIS A 14 11.23 12.82 -7.80
N ASP A 15 10.92 13.29 -9.01
CA ASP A 15 9.89 14.30 -9.28
C ASP A 15 8.85 13.87 -10.33
N ASP A 16 8.99 12.67 -10.91
CA ASP A 16 8.01 12.10 -11.85
C ASP A 16 6.77 11.57 -11.10
N TYR A 17 5.67 12.33 -11.17
CA TYR A 17 4.42 11.96 -10.51
C TYR A 17 3.76 10.73 -11.15
N ASP A 18 3.72 10.66 -12.48
CA ASP A 18 3.09 9.53 -13.19
C ASP A 18 3.89 8.24 -12.95
N GLY A 19 5.22 8.33 -12.90
CA GLY A 19 6.10 7.25 -12.48
C GLY A 19 5.79 6.75 -11.07
N VAL A 20 5.49 7.66 -10.12
CA VAL A 20 5.06 7.26 -8.76
C VAL A 20 3.70 6.56 -8.78
N LEU A 21 2.73 7.02 -9.59
CA LEU A 21 1.44 6.34 -9.70
C LEU A 21 1.61 4.92 -10.27
N ALA A 22 2.45 4.76 -11.30
CA ALA A 22 2.76 3.45 -11.87
C ALA A 22 3.49 2.54 -10.87
N LEU A 23 4.43 3.10 -10.09
CA LEU A 23 5.13 2.38 -9.02
C LEU A 23 4.15 1.87 -7.97
N LEU A 24 3.24 2.71 -7.49
CA LEU A 24 2.23 2.34 -6.50
C LEU A 24 1.26 1.28 -7.04
N GLU A 25 0.79 1.45 -8.28
CA GLU A 25 -0.08 0.48 -8.93
C GLU A 25 0.59 -0.89 -9.07
N GLY A 26 1.84 -0.94 -9.53
CA GLY A 26 2.63 -2.18 -9.62
C GLY A 26 2.80 -2.83 -8.25
N THR A 27 3.19 -2.03 -7.24
CA THR A 27 3.38 -2.52 -5.86
C THR A 27 2.10 -3.12 -5.28
N LEU A 28 0.95 -2.46 -5.49
CA LEU A 28 -0.34 -2.99 -5.00
C LEU A 28 -0.76 -4.26 -5.73
N LYS A 29 -0.46 -4.39 -7.02
CA LYS A 29 -0.69 -5.65 -7.76
C LYS A 29 0.15 -6.79 -7.19
N ASP A 30 1.42 -6.53 -6.87
CA ASP A 30 2.28 -7.53 -6.22
C ASP A 30 1.75 -7.93 -4.83
N VAL A 31 1.17 -7.00 -4.08
CA VAL A 31 0.50 -7.30 -2.79
C VAL A 31 -0.68 -8.26 -2.97
N LEU A 32 -1.41 -8.19 -4.09
CA LEU A 32 -2.53 -9.12 -4.36
C LEU A 32 -2.04 -10.55 -4.58
N GLU A 33 -0.84 -10.72 -5.13
CA GLU A 33 -0.23 -12.03 -5.38
C GLU A 33 0.56 -12.57 -4.17
N ALA A 34 0.81 -11.74 -3.15
CA ALA A 34 1.57 -12.15 -1.96
C ALA A 34 0.89 -13.33 -1.22
N GLU A 35 1.68 -14.33 -0.83
CA GLU A 35 1.16 -15.51 -0.10
C GLU A 35 1.26 -15.37 1.42
N GLU A 36 2.04 -14.40 1.90
CA GLU A 36 2.26 -14.14 3.33
C GLU A 36 2.54 -12.66 3.60
N VAL A 37 2.41 -12.27 4.88
CA VAL A 37 2.91 -10.96 5.34
C VAL A 37 4.40 -11.10 5.67
N PRO A 38 5.29 -10.40 4.97
CA PRO A 38 6.74 -10.54 5.19
C PRO A 38 7.12 -10.12 6.61
N ALA A 39 8.07 -10.83 7.21
CA ALA A 39 8.60 -10.56 8.55
C ALA A 39 7.55 -10.56 9.68
N CYS A 40 6.43 -11.26 9.49
CA CYS A 40 5.37 -11.43 10.48
C CYS A 40 5.75 -12.45 11.58
N ASN A 41 6.79 -12.14 12.36
CA ASN A 41 7.24 -12.93 13.51
C ASN A 41 7.77 -12.02 14.63
N GLU A 42 7.88 -12.54 15.85
CA GLU A 42 8.24 -11.77 17.06
C GLU A 42 9.67 -11.22 17.05
N MET A 43 10.56 -11.78 16.22
CA MET A 43 11.94 -11.31 16.13
C MET A 43 12.07 -10.06 15.26
N GLN A 44 11.17 -9.87 14.30
CA GLN A 44 11.26 -8.82 13.28
C GLN A 44 10.12 -7.79 13.37
N CYS A 45 9.05 -8.07 14.10
CA CYS A 45 7.90 -7.19 14.24
C CYS A 45 7.55 -6.95 15.71
N GLY A 46 7.39 -5.67 16.09
CA GLY A 46 7.01 -5.28 17.44
C GLY A 46 5.61 -5.73 17.88
N TRP A 47 4.76 -6.19 16.93
CA TRP A 47 3.48 -6.81 17.23
C TRP A 47 3.04 -7.80 16.14
N ALA A 48 3.70 -8.95 16.07
CA ALA A 48 3.43 -9.97 15.04
C ALA A 48 1.98 -10.47 15.01
N ALA A 49 1.30 -10.54 16.16
CA ALA A 49 -0.08 -11.02 16.23
C ALA A 49 -1.13 -10.11 15.55
N SER A 50 -0.81 -8.84 15.27
CA SER A 50 -1.74 -7.86 14.70
C SER A 50 -1.57 -7.71 13.18
N HIS A 51 -1.74 -8.81 12.44
CA HIS A 51 -1.66 -8.82 10.97
C HIS A 51 -2.85 -9.55 10.34
N SER A 52 -3.16 -9.16 9.10
CA SER A 52 -4.12 -9.84 8.23
C SER A 52 -3.69 -9.65 6.78
N LEU A 53 -3.25 -10.72 6.12
CA LEU A 53 -2.93 -10.69 4.69
C LEU A 53 -4.19 -10.38 3.87
N GLU A 54 -5.31 -11.05 4.20
CA GLU A 54 -6.58 -10.85 3.49
C GLU A 54 -7.08 -9.40 3.62
N GLY A 55 -6.99 -8.81 4.81
CA GLY A 55 -7.37 -7.41 5.02
C GLY A 55 -6.48 -6.44 4.25
N ALA A 56 -5.17 -6.72 4.15
CA ALA A 56 -4.27 -5.92 3.33
C ALA A 56 -4.61 -6.03 1.83
N LYS A 57 -4.92 -7.24 1.34
CA LYS A 57 -5.35 -7.47 -0.05
C LYS A 57 -6.69 -6.83 -0.37
N GLU A 58 -7.62 -6.80 0.58
CA GLU A 58 -8.90 -6.09 0.44
C GLU A 58 -8.67 -4.59 0.21
N LEU A 59 -7.91 -3.94 1.08
CA LEU A 59 -7.58 -2.51 0.93
C LEU A 59 -6.81 -2.22 -0.36
N ALA A 60 -5.90 -3.11 -0.77
CA ALA A 60 -5.18 -2.97 -2.04
C ALA A 60 -6.13 -3.08 -3.25
N ARG A 61 -7.09 -4.03 -3.23
CA ARG A 61 -8.12 -4.16 -4.27
C ARG A 61 -9.00 -2.92 -4.35
N ASP A 62 -9.46 -2.41 -3.22
CA ASP A 62 -10.31 -1.22 -3.15
C ASP A 62 -9.61 0.02 -3.72
N LEU A 63 -8.35 0.20 -3.36
CA LEU A 63 -7.55 1.32 -3.87
C LEU A 63 -7.30 1.19 -5.38
N LEU A 64 -6.95 -0.01 -5.86
CA LEU A 64 -6.76 -0.30 -7.30
C LEU A 64 -8.05 -0.13 -8.11
N ALA A 65 -9.21 -0.48 -7.57
CA ALA A 65 -10.50 -0.32 -8.24
C ALA A 65 -10.83 1.15 -8.54
N LYS A 66 -10.19 2.08 -7.83
CA LYS A 66 -10.32 3.53 -7.98
C LYS A 66 -9.12 4.18 -8.67
N ARG A 67 -8.30 3.39 -9.38
CA ARG A 67 -7.06 3.86 -10.05
C ARG A 67 -7.23 5.10 -10.92
N ASP A 68 -8.35 5.21 -11.63
CA ASP A 68 -8.63 6.34 -12.53
C ASP A 68 -8.95 7.65 -11.78
N GLU A 69 -9.22 7.57 -10.47
CA GLU A 69 -9.56 8.70 -9.61
C GLU A 69 -8.35 9.19 -8.77
N TRP A 70 -7.20 8.50 -8.80
CA TRP A 70 -6.08 8.78 -7.88
C TRP A 70 -5.51 10.21 -7.96
N THR A 71 -5.61 10.86 -9.13
CA THR A 71 -5.14 12.24 -9.32
C THR A 71 -6.17 13.29 -8.90
N GLN A 72 -7.39 12.87 -8.56
CA GLN A 72 -8.51 13.73 -8.16
C GLN A 72 -8.56 13.83 -6.64
N VAL A 73 -7.81 14.79 -6.08
CA VAL A 73 -7.73 14.98 -4.62
C VAL A 73 -8.98 15.66 -4.05
N PHE A 74 -9.59 16.55 -4.82
CA PHE A 74 -10.79 17.28 -4.43
C PHE A 74 -11.90 16.94 -5.42
N ALA A 75 -12.95 16.26 -4.93
CA ALA A 75 -14.16 15.88 -5.66
C ALA A 75 -15.40 16.27 -4.85
#